data_AF-A0A290WSH3-F1
#
_entry.id   AF-A0A290WSH3-F1
#
_cell.length_a   1.000
_cell.length_b   1.000
_cell.length_c   1.000
_cell.angle_alpha   90.00
_cell.angle_beta   90.00
_cell.angle_gamma   90.00
#
_symmetry.space_group_name_H-M   'P 1'
#
loop_
_entity.id
_entity.type
_entity.pdbx_description
1 polymer ?
#
loop_
_entity_poly.entity_id
_entity_poly.type
_entity_poly.pdbx_seq_one_letter_code
_entity_poly.pdbx_strand_id
1 'polypeptide(L)'
;MVDQQHKMVRFGPDSAIFSQLPGGPQAATVLGFYHPYCKIFPSLQSCNSTYAVNAGRWFDSLTFFSTALISAIKNIKGATQILPEFVLYHFDHMYRASDNVLSHLDATLANQRSSFDFIHMNLPHLPNIYVQRLLKQPVENDTDAYRQNLIGADMVLGRVVKDLQALADKQNILLVVSSDHWLRTHSKQPAAIPFVVWKVGASEPIVLPDRISTVHSKQLALDFLSGKLDTQPELADALRRTPYYETWSAPDGYKY
;
A
#
# COMPACT_ATOMS: atom_id res chain seq x y z
N MET A 1 -5.44 -8.52 -16.17
CA MET A 1 -5.66 -7.09 -16.50
C MET A 1 -6.32 -7.03 -17.87
N VAL A 2 -7.11 -6.00 -18.14
CA VAL A 2 -7.88 -5.85 -19.38
C VAL A 2 -7.22 -4.72 -20.17
N ASP A 3 -6.73 -4.99 -21.38
CA ASP A 3 -6.16 -3.93 -22.25
C ASP A 3 -7.27 -3.10 -22.92
N GLN A 4 -6.91 -2.12 -23.76
CA GLN A 4 -7.90 -1.25 -24.44
C GLN A 4 -8.87 -2.01 -25.36
N GLN A 5 -8.53 -3.25 -25.72
CA GLN A 5 -9.30 -4.15 -26.58
C GLN A 5 -10.04 -5.23 -25.76
N HIS A 6 -10.11 -5.08 -24.44
CA HIS A 6 -10.61 -6.10 -23.53
C HIS A 6 -9.82 -7.41 -23.53
N LYS A 7 -8.56 -7.43 -23.97
CA LYS A 7 -7.74 -8.65 -23.91
C LYS A 7 -7.32 -8.93 -22.48
N MET A 8 -7.58 -10.16 -22.08
CA MET A 8 -7.14 -10.74 -20.82
C MET A 8 -5.62 -10.87 -20.82
N VAL A 9 -4.95 -9.96 -20.12
CA VAL A 9 -3.54 -10.13 -19.74
C VAL A 9 -3.50 -11.08 -18.56
N ARG A 10 -2.90 -12.26 -18.78
CA ARG A 10 -2.64 -13.24 -17.73
C ARG A 10 -1.73 -12.62 -16.68
N PHE A 11 -2.22 -12.52 -15.44
CA PHE A 11 -1.36 -12.23 -14.32
C PHE A 11 -0.48 -13.44 -14.06
N GLY A 12 0.82 -13.24 -14.05
CA GLY A 12 1.81 -14.28 -13.81
C GLY A 12 3.18 -13.67 -13.55
N PRO A 13 4.17 -14.49 -13.18
CA PRO A 13 5.52 -14.01 -12.91
C PRO A 13 6.08 -13.19 -14.07
N ASP A 14 5.85 -13.60 -15.32
CA ASP A 14 6.39 -12.94 -16.52
C ASP A 14 5.78 -11.56 -16.78
N SER A 15 4.55 -11.32 -16.31
CA SER A 15 3.85 -10.04 -16.49
C SER A 15 3.95 -9.12 -15.28
N ALA A 16 4.50 -9.58 -14.16
CA ALA A 16 4.75 -8.77 -12.97
C ALA A 16 5.96 -7.84 -13.16
N ILE A 17 5.98 -6.72 -12.42
CA ILE A 17 7.12 -5.79 -12.45
C ILE A 17 8.42 -6.45 -11.98
N PHE A 18 8.36 -7.30 -10.95
CA PHE A 18 9.53 -7.91 -10.33
C PHE A 18 10.41 -8.68 -11.32
N SER A 19 9.81 -9.38 -12.28
CA SER A 19 10.56 -10.15 -13.29
C SER A 19 11.11 -9.27 -14.42
N GLN A 20 10.70 -8.00 -14.50
CA GLN A 20 11.06 -7.07 -15.58
C GLN A 20 12.07 -6.00 -15.13
N LEU A 21 12.53 -6.06 -13.89
CA LEU A 21 13.54 -5.15 -13.37
C LEU A 21 14.90 -5.37 -14.05
N PRO A 22 15.74 -4.33 -14.25
CA PRO A 22 17.08 -4.46 -14.83
C PRO A 22 18.05 -5.41 -14.11
N GLY A 23 17.74 -5.85 -12.88
CA GLY A 23 18.49 -6.87 -12.12
C GLY A 23 17.68 -8.12 -11.79
N GLY A 24 16.51 -8.31 -12.43
CA GLY A 24 15.54 -9.34 -12.09
C GLY A 24 14.91 -9.16 -10.71
N PRO A 25 14.16 -10.16 -10.21
CA PRO A 25 13.49 -10.10 -8.90
C PRO A 25 14.44 -9.82 -7.73
N GLN A 26 15.72 -10.18 -7.85
CA GLN A 26 16.76 -9.97 -6.84
C GLN A 26 17.08 -8.49 -6.59
N ALA A 27 16.60 -7.60 -7.45
CA ALA A 27 16.72 -6.16 -7.27
C ALA A 27 15.50 -5.53 -6.58
N ALA A 28 14.52 -6.34 -6.14
CA ALA A 28 13.32 -5.84 -5.48
C ALA A 28 13.23 -6.21 -4.00
N THR A 29 12.74 -5.27 -3.21
CA THR A 29 12.24 -5.50 -1.86
C THR A 29 10.72 -5.39 -1.85
N VAL A 30 10.09 -6.26 -1.06
CA VAL A 30 8.64 -6.19 -0.82
C VAL A 30 8.40 -6.09 0.68
N LEU A 31 7.59 -5.12 1.08
CA LEU A 31 7.11 -4.94 2.43
C LEU A 31 5.60 -4.75 2.39
N GLY A 32 4.83 -5.52 3.14
CA GLY A 32 3.41 -5.21 3.19
C GLY A 32 2.49 -6.25 3.80
N PHE A 33 1.22 -5.98 3.59
CA PHE A 33 0.11 -6.77 4.07
C PHE A 33 -0.63 -7.43 2.90
N TYR A 34 -1.18 -8.63 3.11
CA TYR A 34 -2.19 -9.26 2.24
C TYR A 34 -1.81 -9.46 0.77
N HIS A 35 -0.56 -9.82 0.50
CA HIS A 35 -0.13 -10.17 -0.87
C HIS A 35 0.68 -11.48 -0.93
N PRO A 36 0.57 -12.26 -2.02
CA PRO A 36 1.28 -13.53 -2.17
C PRO A 36 2.72 -13.39 -2.68
N TYR A 37 3.27 -12.17 -2.80
CA TYR A 37 4.49 -11.92 -3.54
C TYR A 37 5.74 -12.63 -2.99
N CYS A 38 5.91 -12.73 -1.67
CA CYS A 38 7.04 -13.49 -1.10
C CYS A 38 7.04 -14.98 -1.50
N LYS A 39 5.86 -15.55 -1.78
CA LYS A 39 5.74 -16.94 -2.23
C LYS A 39 5.86 -17.09 -3.74
N ILE A 40 5.33 -16.13 -4.51
CA ILE A 40 5.36 -16.15 -5.98
C ILE A 40 6.75 -15.80 -6.52
N PHE A 41 7.48 -14.91 -5.85
CA PHE A 41 8.80 -14.42 -6.24
C PHE A 41 9.83 -14.80 -5.17
N PRO A 42 10.31 -16.05 -5.13
CA PRO A 42 11.23 -16.50 -4.08
C PRO A 42 12.62 -15.84 -4.15
N SER A 43 12.96 -15.24 -5.29
CA SER A 43 14.24 -14.60 -5.54
C SER A 43 14.27 -13.11 -5.20
N LEU A 44 13.30 -12.58 -4.47
CA LEU A 44 13.32 -11.18 -4.00
C LEU A 44 14.54 -10.92 -3.11
N GLN A 45 15.05 -9.69 -3.14
CA GLN A 45 16.19 -9.28 -2.31
C GLN A 45 15.87 -9.43 -0.82
N SER A 46 14.70 -8.94 -0.44
CA SER A 46 14.11 -9.02 0.89
C SER A 46 12.60 -9.02 0.73
N CYS A 47 11.91 -9.80 1.56
CA CYS A 47 10.46 -9.88 1.52
C CYS A 47 9.89 -10.05 2.92
N ASN A 48 9.09 -9.07 3.34
CA ASN A 48 8.31 -9.15 4.56
C ASN A 48 6.83 -8.96 4.20
N SER A 49 6.04 -10.01 4.45
CA SER A 49 4.61 -10.00 4.17
C SER A 49 3.85 -10.53 5.37
N THR A 50 2.94 -9.73 5.90
CA THR A 50 1.95 -10.23 6.85
C THR A 50 0.77 -10.80 6.06
N TYR A 51 0.63 -12.12 6.07
CA TYR A 51 -0.57 -12.80 5.59
C TYR A 51 -1.67 -12.71 6.65
N ALA A 52 -2.92 -12.52 6.22
CA ALA A 52 -4.04 -12.84 7.10
C ALA A 52 -4.09 -14.37 7.23
N VAL A 53 -3.43 -14.87 8.26
CA VAL A 53 -3.62 -16.24 8.71
C VAL A 53 -5.01 -16.28 9.34
N ASN A 54 -5.97 -16.86 8.61
CA ASN A 54 -7.22 -17.41 9.14
C ASN A 54 -7.77 -18.45 8.15
N ALA A 55 -6.93 -19.43 7.78
CA ALA A 55 -7.40 -20.65 7.14
C ALA A 55 -6.46 -21.82 7.47
N GLY A 56 -6.64 -22.44 8.64
CA GLY A 56 -6.40 -23.88 8.77
C GLY A 56 -5.35 -24.37 9.78
N ARG A 57 -5.03 -23.65 10.86
CA ARG A 57 -4.18 -24.17 11.95
C ARG A 57 -4.99 -24.47 13.21
N TRP A 58 -4.58 -25.47 14.00
CA TRP A 58 -5.32 -25.91 15.19
C TRP A 58 -5.29 -24.89 16.36
N PHE A 59 -4.23 -24.07 16.45
CA PHE A 59 -4.21 -22.88 17.31
C PHE A 59 -5.24 -21.83 16.90
N ASP A 60 -5.78 -21.89 15.68
CA ASP A 60 -6.83 -20.98 15.21
C ASP A 60 -8.10 -21.10 16.03
N SER A 61 -8.37 -22.21 16.74
CA SER A 61 -9.52 -22.30 17.64
C SER A 61 -9.44 -21.29 18.80
N LEU A 62 -8.27 -21.15 19.44
CA LEU A 62 -8.04 -20.14 20.48
C LEU A 62 -8.06 -18.73 19.89
N THR A 63 -7.52 -18.55 18.69
CA THR A 63 -7.60 -17.28 17.95
C THR A 63 -9.05 -16.96 17.55
N PHE A 64 -9.89 -17.95 17.24
CA PHE A 64 -11.31 -17.79 16.89
C PHE A 64 -12.18 -17.44 18.11
N PHE A 65 -11.89 -18.01 19.28
CA PHE A 65 -12.53 -17.60 20.53
C PHE A 65 -12.06 -16.22 20.99
N SER A 66 -10.79 -15.89 20.77
CA SER A 66 -10.23 -14.59 21.11
C SER A 66 -10.63 -13.46 20.14
N THR A 67 -10.90 -13.74 18.86
CA THR A 67 -11.44 -12.74 17.92
C THR A 67 -12.87 -12.38 18.28
N ALA A 68 -13.67 -13.33 18.76
CA ALA A 68 -14.99 -13.04 19.33
C ALA A 68 -14.87 -12.17 20.60
N LEU A 69 -13.93 -12.46 21.49
CA LEU A 69 -13.65 -11.64 22.67
C LEU A 69 -13.17 -10.23 22.30
N ILE A 70 -12.21 -10.09 21.38
CA ILE A 70 -11.77 -8.78 20.88
C ILE A 70 -12.89 -8.08 20.15
N SER A 71 -13.71 -8.77 19.36
CA SER A 71 -14.88 -8.17 18.70
C SER A 71 -15.90 -7.66 19.71
N ALA A 72 -16.11 -8.37 20.82
CA ALA A 72 -16.96 -7.91 21.92
C ALA A 72 -16.33 -6.71 22.65
N ILE A 73 -15.03 -6.74 22.91
CA ILE A 73 -14.28 -5.65 23.57
C ILE A 73 -14.20 -4.40 22.68
N LYS A 74 -14.09 -4.55 21.35
CA LYS A 74 -14.11 -3.45 20.38
C LYS A 74 -15.39 -2.61 20.47
N ASN A 75 -16.50 -3.22 20.88
CA ASN A 75 -17.78 -2.51 21.06
C ASN A 75 -17.82 -1.69 22.36
N ILE A 76 -16.86 -1.86 23.28
CA ILE A 76 -16.73 -1.08 24.51
C ILE A 76 -15.86 0.14 24.22
N LYS A 77 -16.45 1.34 24.29
CA LYS A 77 -15.75 2.61 24.09
C LYS A 77 -14.49 2.69 24.97
N GLY A 78 -13.34 2.93 24.36
CA GLY A 78 -12.05 3.10 25.05
C GLY A 78 -11.34 1.81 25.47
N ALA A 79 -11.97 0.64 25.36
CA ALA A 79 -11.35 -0.61 25.84
C ALA A 79 -10.09 -1.00 25.03
N THR A 80 -10.05 -0.70 23.73
CA THR A 80 -8.88 -0.96 22.87
C THR A 80 -7.63 -0.14 23.24
N GLN A 81 -7.80 1.00 23.94
CA GLN A 81 -6.69 1.84 24.40
C GLN A 81 -6.00 1.26 25.63
N ILE A 82 -6.72 0.49 26.46
CA ILE A 82 -6.18 -0.12 27.69
C ILE A 82 -5.73 -1.57 27.49
N LEU A 83 -6.09 -2.20 26.36
CA LEU A 83 -5.62 -3.55 26.05
C LEU A 83 -4.09 -3.59 25.95
N PRO A 84 -3.44 -4.61 26.52
CA PRO A 84 -2.00 -4.82 26.32
C PRO A 84 -1.66 -5.02 24.84
N GLU A 85 -0.51 -4.50 24.42
CA GLU A 85 -0.06 -4.59 23.02
C GLU A 85 0.08 -6.04 22.53
N PHE A 86 0.56 -6.95 23.38
CA PHE A 86 0.66 -8.36 23.01
C PHE A 86 -0.71 -8.96 22.63
N VAL A 87 -1.81 -8.52 23.28
CA VAL A 87 -3.17 -8.98 22.96
C VAL A 87 -3.55 -8.48 21.57
N LEU A 88 -3.36 -7.20 21.30
CA LEU A 88 -3.66 -6.61 19.99
C LEU A 88 -2.84 -7.23 18.87
N TYR A 89 -1.55 -7.46 19.08
CA TYR A 89 -0.67 -8.07 18.09
C TYR A 89 -1.10 -9.49 17.67
N HIS A 90 -1.50 -10.32 18.62
CA HIS A 90 -1.86 -11.71 18.32
C HIS A 90 -3.26 -11.83 17.72
N PHE A 91 -4.18 -10.96 18.11
CA PHE A 91 -5.61 -11.15 17.88
C PHE A 91 -6.26 -10.06 17.00
N ASP A 92 -5.60 -8.92 16.78
CA ASP A 92 -6.01 -7.92 15.81
C ASP A 92 -5.05 -7.90 14.61
N HIS A 93 -5.52 -8.47 13.50
CA HIS A 93 -4.74 -8.60 12.28
C HIS A 93 -4.38 -7.26 11.62
N MET A 94 -5.19 -6.20 11.81
CA MET A 94 -4.86 -4.86 11.30
C MET A 94 -3.80 -4.18 12.15
N TYR A 95 -3.88 -4.33 13.47
CA TYR A 95 -2.83 -3.88 14.38
C TYR A 95 -1.50 -4.52 14.04
N ARG A 96 -1.48 -5.86 13.90
CA ARG A 96 -0.27 -6.60 13.51
C ARG A 96 0.26 -6.18 12.14
N ALA A 97 -0.62 -5.94 11.17
CA ALA A 97 -0.20 -5.46 9.85
C ALA A 97 0.46 -4.09 9.92
N SER A 98 -0.14 -3.13 10.63
CA SER A 98 0.47 -1.80 10.85
C SER A 98 1.80 -1.90 11.59
N ASP A 99 1.86 -2.66 12.68
CA ASP A 99 3.08 -2.86 13.45
C ASP A 99 4.20 -3.48 12.61
N ASN A 100 3.90 -4.53 11.86
CA ASN A 100 4.87 -5.21 11.00
C ASN A 100 5.39 -4.28 9.89
N VAL A 101 4.52 -3.55 9.19
CA VAL A 101 4.95 -2.64 8.13
C VAL A 101 5.80 -1.51 8.71
N LEU A 102 5.36 -0.88 9.80
CA LEU A 102 6.05 0.28 10.37
C LEU A 102 7.37 -0.07 11.06
N SER A 103 7.49 -1.26 11.66
CA SER A 103 8.74 -1.74 12.26
C SER A 103 9.82 -2.09 11.25
N HIS A 104 9.46 -2.39 9.99
CA HIS A 104 10.41 -2.73 8.93
C HIS A 104 10.64 -1.60 7.93
N LEU A 105 9.83 -0.54 7.97
CA LEU A 105 9.87 0.56 7.00
C LEU A 105 11.27 1.17 6.88
N ASP A 106 11.93 1.47 7.99
CA ASP A 106 13.26 2.11 7.98
C ASP A 106 14.32 1.22 7.33
N ALA A 107 14.30 -0.07 7.66
CA ALA A 107 15.22 -1.04 7.08
C ALA A 107 14.97 -1.23 5.58
N THR A 108 13.70 -1.17 5.15
CA THR A 108 13.35 -1.19 3.72
C THR A 108 13.85 0.05 3.01
N LEU A 109 13.58 1.26 3.52
CA LEU A 109 14.01 2.52 2.88
C LEU A 109 15.54 2.70 2.88
N ALA A 110 16.25 2.16 3.87
CA ALA A 110 17.70 2.20 3.93
C ALA A 110 18.39 1.15 3.04
N ASN A 111 17.64 0.26 2.38
CA ASN A 111 18.18 -0.87 1.64
C ASN A 111 18.73 -0.49 0.27
N GLN A 112 20.00 -0.07 0.23
CA GLN A 112 20.68 0.33 -1.01
C GLN A 112 20.95 -0.82 -2.01
N ARG A 113 20.62 -2.07 -1.67
CA ARG A 113 20.75 -3.21 -2.60
C ARG A 113 19.51 -3.39 -3.47
N SER A 114 18.41 -2.73 -3.13
CA SER A 114 17.16 -2.75 -3.87
C SER A 114 17.14 -1.59 -4.86
N SER A 115 16.73 -1.83 -6.10
CA SER A 115 16.38 -0.76 -7.04
C SER A 115 14.87 -0.53 -7.13
N PHE A 116 14.05 -1.40 -6.50
CA PHE A 116 12.60 -1.28 -6.50
C PHE A 116 12.00 -1.77 -5.17
N ASP A 117 11.41 -0.85 -4.41
CA ASP A 117 10.72 -1.18 -3.17
C ASP A 117 9.21 -1.10 -3.37
N PHE A 118 8.52 -2.23 -3.22
CA PHE A 118 7.07 -2.27 -3.18
C PHE A 118 6.59 -2.32 -1.74
N ILE A 119 6.00 -1.22 -1.27
CA ILE A 119 5.49 -1.08 0.10
C ILE A 119 3.97 -1.02 0.06
N HIS A 120 3.30 -2.09 0.52
CA HIS A 120 1.85 -2.14 0.64
C HIS A 120 1.42 -1.80 2.07
N MET A 121 1.09 -0.52 2.28
CA MET A 121 0.60 0.03 3.54
C MET A 121 -0.85 -0.39 3.79
N ASN A 122 -1.17 -0.81 5.01
CA ASN A 122 -2.57 -1.10 5.37
C ASN A 122 -3.38 0.14 5.76
N LEU A 123 -2.75 1.33 5.86
CA LEU A 123 -3.45 2.58 6.12
C LEU A 123 -4.05 3.13 4.81
N PRO A 124 -5.28 3.68 4.82
CA PRO A 124 -6.11 3.98 5.99
C PRO A 124 -7.20 2.91 6.32
N HIS A 125 -6.97 1.63 6.08
CA HIS A 125 -7.98 0.57 6.29
C HIS A 125 -8.44 0.46 7.76
N LEU A 126 -9.73 0.16 7.97
CA LEU A 126 -10.32 -0.05 9.30
C LEU A 126 -10.09 -1.49 9.83
N PRO A 127 -10.14 -1.74 11.15
CA PRO A 127 -10.30 -0.78 12.25
C PRO A 127 -9.07 0.10 12.47
N ASN A 128 -9.23 1.23 13.17
CA ASN A 128 -8.18 2.23 13.38
C ASN A 128 -7.36 2.05 14.68
N ILE A 129 -7.39 0.88 15.31
CA ILE A 129 -6.85 0.67 16.68
C ILE A 129 -5.38 1.09 16.80
N TYR A 130 -4.55 0.78 15.80
CA TYR A 130 -3.13 1.15 15.82
C TYR A 130 -2.96 2.68 15.90
N VAL A 131 -3.60 3.41 14.99
CA VAL A 131 -3.50 4.87 14.93
C VAL A 131 -4.22 5.54 16.09
N GLN A 132 -5.34 4.99 16.54
CA GLN A 132 -6.05 5.49 17.73
C GLN A 132 -5.15 5.49 18.97
N ARG A 133 -4.36 4.44 19.18
CA ARG A 133 -3.40 4.35 20.29
C ARG A 133 -2.24 5.31 20.13
N LEU A 134 -1.76 5.49 18.90
CA LEU A 134 -0.71 6.46 18.58
C LEU A 134 -1.16 7.90 18.90
N LEU A 135 -2.36 8.27 18.45
CA LEU A 135 -2.92 9.62 18.64
C LEU A 135 -3.49 9.85 20.04
N LYS A 136 -3.83 8.77 20.77
CA LYS A 136 -4.51 8.81 22.08
C LYS A 136 -5.82 9.60 22.07
N GLN A 137 -6.52 9.58 20.93
CA GLN A 137 -7.79 10.29 20.73
C GLN A 137 -8.96 9.30 20.68
N PRO A 138 -10.11 9.61 21.31
CA PRO A 138 -11.30 8.79 21.18
C PRO A 138 -11.85 8.84 19.74
N VAL A 139 -12.65 7.85 19.40
CA VAL A 139 -13.30 7.69 18.10
C VAL A 139 -14.76 7.38 18.35
N GLU A 140 -15.67 8.08 17.68
CA GLU A 140 -17.10 7.93 17.91
C GLU A 140 -17.77 7.00 16.91
N ASN A 141 -17.27 6.96 15.67
CA ASN A 141 -17.83 6.23 14.54
C ASN A 141 -16.73 5.90 13.52
N ASP A 142 -17.06 5.08 12.52
CA ASP A 142 -16.13 4.63 11.47
C ASP A 142 -15.58 5.78 10.60
N THR A 143 -16.34 6.85 10.41
CA THR A 143 -15.87 8.03 9.66
C THR A 143 -14.72 8.72 10.40
N ASP A 144 -14.85 8.90 11.72
CA ASP A 144 -13.78 9.45 12.54
C ASP A 144 -12.60 8.49 12.65
N ALA A 145 -12.87 7.18 12.72
CA ALA A 145 -11.85 6.14 12.69
C ALA A 145 -11.00 6.22 11.41
N TYR A 146 -11.68 6.34 10.27
CA TYR A 146 -11.04 6.46 8.96
C TYR A 146 -10.25 7.76 8.83
N ARG A 147 -10.79 8.89 9.32
CA ARG A 147 -10.07 10.18 9.37
C ARG A 147 -8.79 10.09 10.20
N GLN A 148 -8.83 9.45 11.38
CA GLN A 148 -7.61 9.23 12.16
C GLN A 148 -6.62 8.36 11.39
N ASN A 149 -7.08 7.30 10.72
CA ASN A 149 -6.20 6.48 9.89
C ASN A 149 -5.57 7.26 8.71
N LEU A 150 -6.28 8.23 8.13
CA LEU A 150 -5.71 9.15 7.14
C LEU A 150 -4.61 10.04 7.74
N ILE A 151 -4.79 10.53 8.97
CA ILE A 151 -3.72 11.23 9.71
C ILE A 151 -2.51 10.30 9.89
N GLY A 152 -2.73 9.04 10.25
CA GLY A 152 -1.67 8.03 10.34
C GLY A 152 -0.94 7.84 9.00
N ALA A 153 -1.68 7.75 7.88
CA ALA A 153 -1.10 7.63 6.55
C ALA A 153 -0.25 8.86 6.19
N ASP A 154 -0.72 10.06 6.50
CA ASP A 154 0.01 11.32 6.30
C ASP A 154 1.28 11.39 7.14
N MET A 155 1.22 11.02 8.42
CA MET A 155 2.40 10.96 9.31
C MET A 155 3.48 10.02 8.75
N VAL A 156 3.07 8.84 8.26
CA VAL A 156 3.98 7.85 7.70
C VAL A 156 4.55 8.33 6.37
N LEU A 157 3.72 8.89 5.49
CA LEU A 157 4.18 9.45 4.22
C LEU A 157 5.14 10.62 4.44
N GLY A 158 4.86 11.52 5.39
CA GLY A 158 5.74 12.62 5.76
C GLY A 158 7.10 12.14 6.24
N ARG A 159 7.14 11.02 6.98
CA ARG A 159 8.39 10.35 7.37
C ARG A 159 9.14 9.80 6.15
N VAL A 160 8.46 9.05 5.28
CA VAL A 160 9.06 8.51 4.04
C VAL A 160 9.64 9.65 3.19
N VAL A 161 8.87 10.72 2.98
CA VAL A 161 9.30 11.90 2.22
C VAL A 161 10.56 12.51 2.83
N LYS A 162 10.60 12.70 4.15
CA LYS A 162 11.77 13.23 4.85
C LYS A 162 13.01 12.34 4.64
N ASP A 163 12.86 11.04 4.77
CA ASP A 163 13.98 10.09 4.65
C ASP A 163 14.49 10.01 3.21
N LEU A 164 13.59 10.00 2.22
CA LEU A 164 13.97 10.01 0.80
C LEU A 164 14.61 11.35 0.40
N GLN A 165 14.10 12.48 0.88
CA GLN A 165 14.67 13.80 0.61
C GLN A 165 16.13 13.90 1.09
N ALA A 166 16.46 13.28 2.23
CA ALA A 166 17.83 13.21 2.73
C ALA A 166 18.80 12.41 1.82
N LEU A 167 18.25 11.62 0.89
CA LEU A 167 19.00 10.84 -0.10
C LEU A 167 19.00 11.48 -1.49
N ALA A 168 18.25 12.56 -1.71
CA ALA A 168 18.02 13.16 -3.03
C ALA A 168 19.31 13.53 -3.78
N ASP A 169 20.32 14.04 -3.08
CA ASP A 169 21.60 14.45 -3.67
C ASP A 169 22.53 13.26 -4.01
N LYS A 170 22.20 12.07 -3.50
CA LYS A 170 23.05 10.87 -3.59
C LYS A 170 22.48 9.79 -4.49
N GLN A 171 21.17 9.81 -4.70
CA GLN A 171 20.45 8.75 -5.39
C GLN A 171 19.38 9.31 -6.32
N ASN A 172 19.18 8.62 -7.44
CA ASN A 172 18.09 8.92 -8.34
C ASN A 172 16.82 8.18 -7.92
N ILE A 173 15.94 8.84 -7.16
CA ILE A 173 14.77 8.20 -6.55
C ILE A 173 13.47 8.72 -7.18
N LEU A 174 12.57 7.78 -7.49
CA LEU A 174 11.17 8.04 -7.86
C LEU A 174 10.25 7.48 -6.77
N LEU A 175 9.45 8.34 -6.16
CA LEU A 175 8.37 7.92 -5.27
C LEU A 175 7.05 7.90 -6.04
N VAL A 176 6.35 6.77 -6.02
CA VAL A 176 4.98 6.63 -6.53
C VAL A 176 4.07 6.22 -5.38
N VAL A 177 3.07 7.04 -5.08
CA VAL A 177 2.06 6.78 -4.05
C VAL A 177 0.71 6.65 -4.72
N SER A 178 -0.02 5.59 -4.38
CA SER A 178 -1.38 5.35 -4.88
C SER A 178 -2.20 4.67 -3.80
N SER A 179 -3.51 4.94 -3.76
CA SER A 179 -4.45 4.00 -3.14
C SER A 179 -4.75 2.86 -4.11
N ASP A 180 -5.12 1.69 -3.60
CA ASP A 180 -5.63 0.58 -4.40
C ASP A 180 -7.10 0.79 -4.78
N HIS A 181 -7.88 1.40 -3.88
CA HIS A 181 -9.27 1.79 -4.13
C HIS A 181 -9.74 2.97 -3.25
N TRP A 182 -10.93 3.49 -3.54
CA TRP A 182 -11.62 4.49 -2.72
C TRP A 182 -12.33 3.83 -1.52
N LEU A 183 -12.76 4.62 -0.53
CA LEU A 183 -13.56 4.10 0.58
C LEU A 183 -14.96 3.66 0.11
N ARG A 184 -15.19 2.35 0.02
CA ARG A 184 -16.42 1.76 -0.55
C ARG A 184 -17.69 2.05 0.24
N THR A 185 -17.58 2.38 1.53
CA THR A 185 -18.73 2.77 2.35
C THR A 185 -19.28 4.14 1.97
N HIS A 186 -18.45 4.99 1.33
CA HIS A 186 -18.86 6.32 0.87
C HIS A 186 -19.41 6.31 -0.56
N SER A 187 -19.00 5.33 -1.38
CA SER A 187 -19.51 5.16 -2.74
C SER A 187 -19.42 3.70 -3.18
N LYS A 188 -20.51 3.17 -3.77
CA LYS A 188 -20.48 1.88 -4.47
C LYS A 188 -19.84 2.00 -5.86
N GLN A 189 -19.89 3.18 -6.45
CA GLN A 189 -19.30 3.49 -7.76
C GLN A 189 -17.82 3.88 -7.62
N PRO A 190 -17.00 3.69 -8.67
CA PRO A 190 -15.61 4.12 -8.66
C PRO A 190 -15.48 5.58 -8.36
N ALA A 191 -14.58 5.89 -7.43
CA ALA A 191 -14.22 7.24 -7.08
C ALA A 191 -12.71 7.44 -7.26
N ALA A 192 -12.32 8.71 -7.37
CA ALA A 192 -10.92 9.09 -7.45
C ALA A 192 -10.16 8.63 -6.20
N ILE A 193 -8.89 8.32 -6.42
CA ILE A 193 -7.93 7.95 -5.39
C ILE A 193 -6.77 8.95 -5.41
N PRO A 194 -6.03 9.09 -4.29
CA PRO A 194 -4.77 9.80 -4.34
C PRO A 194 -3.79 9.07 -5.25
N PHE A 195 -3.12 9.84 -6.11
CA PHE A 195 -2.01 9.39 -6.94
C PHE A 195 -0.95 10.49 -6.99
N VAL A 196 0.26 10.18 -6.51
CA VAL A 196 1.38 11.12 -6.45
C VAL A 196 2.58 10.45 -7.10
N VAL A 197 3.25 11.19 -7.98
CA VAL A 197 4.53 10.79 -8.57
C VAL A 197 5.51 11.91 -8.30
N TRP A 198 6.58 11.59 -7.59
CA TRP A 198 7.56 12.55 -7.17
C TRP A 198 8.97 12.06 -7.52
N LYS A 199 9.61 12.79 -8.43
CA LYS A 199 11.06 12.73 -8.59
C LYS A 199 11.66 13.39 -7.35
N VAL A 200 12.18 12.58 -6.44
CA VAL A 200 12.68 13.08 -5.15
C VAL A 200 13.73 14.16 -5.40
N GLY A 201 13.60 15.28 -4.69
CA GLY A 201 14.39 16.50 -4.91
C GLY A 201 13.72 17.56 -5.81
N ALA A 202 12.69 17.21 -6.59
CA ALA A 202 11.92 18.19 -7.33
C ALA A 202 11.03 19.04 -6.39
N SER A 203 11.07 20.36 -6.55
CA SER A 203 10.29 21.32 -5.75
C SER A 203 9.04 21.83 -6.44
N GLU A 204 8.99 21.81 -7.77
CA GLU A 204 7.89 22.36 -8.55
C GLU A 204 6.80 21.31 -8.79
N PRO A 205 5.58 21.51 -8.24
CA PRO A 205 4.48 20.59 -8.45
C PRO A 205 3.91 20.72 -9.86
N ILE A 206 3.60 19.59 -10.49
CA ILE A 206 2.86 19.55 -11.75
C ILE A 206 1.52 18.86 -11.49
N VAL A 207 0.43 19.61 -11.62
CA VAL A 207 -0.92 19.04 -11.60
C VAL A 207 -1.23 18.46 -12.98
N LEU A 208 -1.63 17.20 -13.01
CA LEU A 208 -2.01 16.51 -14.23
C LEU A 208 -3.52 16.72 -14.50
N PRO A 209 -3.96 16.81 -15.77
CA PRO A 209 -5.37 16.98 -16.12
C PRO A 209 -6.23 15.74 -15.76
N ASP A 210 -7.55 15.95 -15.82
CA ASP A 210 -8.62 15.33 -15.00
C ASP A 210 -8.65 13.81 -14.81
N ARG A 211 -8.00 13.00 -15.67
CA ARG A 211 -8.15 11.53 -15.62
C ARG A 211 -6.87 10.79 -16.02
N ILE A 212 -6.27 10.12 -15.03
CA ILE A 212 -5.15 9.20 -15.19
C ILE A 212 -5.52 7.84 -14.60
N SER A 213 -5.02 6.78 -15.21
CA SER A 213 -5.17 5.43 -14.69
C SER A 213 -3.86 4.94 -14.06
N THR A 214 -3.94 4.46 -12.82
CA THR A 214 -2.78 3.94 -12.08
C THR A 214 -2.22 2.63 -12.63
N VAL A 215 -2.93 1.99 -13.58
CA VAL A 215 -2.46 0.82 -14.34
C VAL A 215 -1.13 1.08 -15.06
N HIS A 216 -0.81 2.34 -15.35
CA HIS A 216 0.43 2.75 -16.00
C HIS A 216 1.64 2.85 -15.08
N SER A 217 1.44 2.74 -13.76
CA SER A 217 2.52 2.90 -12.76
C SER A 217 3.65 1.90 -12.97
N LYS A 218 3.33 0.69 -13.44
CA LYS A 218 4.34 -0.32 -13.78
C LYS A 218 5.28 0.19 -14.88
N GLN A 219 4.71 0.69 -15.98
CA GLN A 219 5.51 1.14 -17.12
C GLN A 219 6.31 2.38 -16.76
N LEU A 220 5.70 3.31 -16.00
CA LEU A 220 6.37 4.50 -15.47
C LEU A 220 7.62 4.13 -14.65
N ALA A 221 7.50 3.18 -13.72
CA ALA A 221 8.62 2.72 -12.91
C ALA A 221 9.72 2.04 -13.75
N LEU A 222 9.36 1.21 -14.72
CA LEU A 222 10.34 0.56 -15.60
C LEU A 222 11.07 1.55 -16.52
N ASP A 223 10.37 2.56 -17.04
CA ASP A 223 10.98 3.58 -17.88
C ASP A 223 11.90 4.50 -17.07
N PHE A 224 11.56 4.80 -15.81
CA PHE A 224 12.48 5.48 -14.89
C PHE A 224 13.72 4.63 -14.58
N LEU A 225 13.54 3.35 -14.21
CA LEU A 225 14.66 2.45 -13.87
C LEU A 225 15.59 2.15 -15.06
N SER A 226 15.09 2.28 -16.29
CA SER A 226 15.90 2.15 -17.52
C SER A 226 16.50 3.46 -18.00
N GLY A 227 16.29 4.57 -17.27
CA GLY A 227 16.84 5.89 -17.60
C GLY A 227 16.15 6.59 -18.77
N LYS A 228 14.95 6.14 -19.19
CA LYS A 228 14.16 6.81 -20.24
C LYS A 228 13.37 8.01 -19.73
N LEU A 229 13.08 8.04 -18.43
CA LEU A 229 12.42 9.14 -17.73
C LEU A 229 13.30 9.51 -16.54
N ASP A 230 13.63 10.79 -16.38
CA ASP A 230 14.52 11.23 -15.30
C ASP A 230 14.00 12.48 -14.58
N THR A 231 13.23 13.32 -15.27
CA THR A 231 12.78 14.61 -14.73
C THR A 231 11.29 14.63 -14.39
N GLN A 232 10.88 15.47 -13.44
CA GLN A 232 9.47 15.67 -13.08
C GLN A 232 8.59 16.04 -14.31
N PRO A 233 9.02 16.92 -15.23
CA PRO A 233 8.28 17.20 -16.46
C PRO A 233 8.15 16.00 -17.40
N GLU A 234 9.20 15.18 -17.57
CA GLU A 234 9.14 13.98 -18.41
C GLU A 234 8.16 12.95 -17.85
N LEU A 235 8.17 12.73 -16.53
CA LEU A 235 7.24 11.84 -15.84
C LEU A 235 5.78 12.33 -16.04
N ALA A 236 5.55 13.63 -15.91
CA ALA A 236 4.25 14.24 -16.12
C ALA A 236 3.77 14.08 -17.58
N ASP A 237 4.64 14.35 -18.54
CA ASP A 237 4.35 14.21 -19.96
C ASP A 237 4.10 12.76 -20.37
N ALA A 238 4.85 11.81 -19.81
CA ALA A 238 4.61 10.39 -20.02
C ALA A 238 3.19 10.01 -19.57
N LEU A 239 2.80 10.40 -18.36
CA LEU A 239 1.46 10.14 -17.81
C LEU A 239 0.35 10.78 -18.66
N ARG A 240 0.53 12.01 -19.14
CA ARG A 240 -0.45 12.71 -20.01
C ARG A 240 -0.70 11.98 -21.34
N ARG A 241 0.32 11.31 -21.86
CA ARG A 241 0.22 10.56 -23.13
C ARG A 241 -0.35 9.16 -22.95
N THR A 242 -0.46 8.67 -21.71
CA THR A 242 -1.05 7.37 -21.46
C THR A 242 -2.57 7.41 -21.64
N PRO A 243 -3.17 6.37 -22.21
CA PRO A 243 -4.62 6.32 -22.35
C PRO A 243 -5.30 6.13 -20.99
N TYR A 244 -6.46 6.76 -20.82
CA TYR A 244 -7.30 6.53 -19.66
C TYR A 244 -8.13 5.24 -19.81
N TYR A 245 -8.18 4.47 -18.73
CA TYR A 245 -9.02 3.29 -18.55
C TYR A 245 -10.04 3.58 -17.45
N GLU A 246 -11.31 3.46 -17.80
CA GLU A 246 -12.38 3.51 -16.81
C GLU A 246 -12.28 2.32 -15.86
N THR A 247 -12.47 2.60 -14.57
CA THR A 247 -12.49 1.55 -13.56
C THR A 247 -13.76 0.73 -13.75
N TRP A 248 -13.58 -0.57 -13.98
CA TRP A 248 -14.71 -1.49 -14.03
C TRP A 248 -15.35 -1.61 -12.65
N SER A 249 -16.68 -1.51 -12.60
CA SER A 249 -17.47 -1.91 -11.45
C SER A 249 -18.33 -3.11 -11.79
N ALA A 250 -18.41 -4.02 -10.82
CA ALA A 250 -19.34 -5.12 -10.93
C ALA A 250 -20.76 -4.57 -11.08
N PRO A 251 -21.56 -5.03 -12.06
CA PRO A 251 -22.94 -4.63 -12.20
C PRO A 251 -23.73 -4.92 -10.92
N ASP A 252 -24.80 -4.17 -10.68
CA ASP A 252 -25.70 -4.43 -9.57
C ASP A 252 -26.21 -5.89 -9.63
N GLY A 253 -26.05 -6.63 -8.53
CA GLY A 253 -26.45 -8.03 -8.42
C GLY A 253 -25.37 -9.05 -8.77
N TYR A 254 -24.15 -8.63 -9.12
CA TYR A 254 -23.01 -9.54 -9.29
C TYR A 254 -22.66 -10.20 -7.95
N LYS A 255 -22.87 -11.51 -7.84
CA LYS A 255 -22.47 -12.33 -6.67
C LYS A 255 -21.17 -13.05 -7.02
N TYR A 256 -20.17 -12.91 -6.15
CA TYR A 256 -18.93 -13.70 -6.20
C TYR A 256 -19.18 -15.13 -5.72
#